data_AF-A0A3S0DUQ8-F1
#
_entry.id   AF-A0A3S0DUQ8-F1
#
_cell.length_a   1.000
_cell.length_b   1.000
_cell.length_c   1.000
_cell.angle_alpha   90.00
_cell.angle_beta   90.00
_cell.angle_gamma   90.00
#
_symmetry.space_group_name_H-M   'P 1'
#
loop_
_entity.id
_entity.type
_entity.pdbx_description
1 polymer ?
#
loop_
_entity_poly.entity_id
_entity_poly.type
_entity_poly.pdbx_seq_one_letter_code
_entity_poly.pdbx_strand_id
1 'polypeptide(L)'
;MTAPSCRACSASSKTMPTKPKIPTAPPSPARPATTPKLPRTDMISRKLGLALAVSLSLAAGAALAEPSPSKKALIDKLVKLQQPAAEMLARTVVQQPLGQLMQAAGQALQQVPAEKREATAKAMDADVKKFVEDNVAYVRDKAAKMAPTTTAAFLDERFDEDELKQILAWFESPVSKKFGQLQAELNKALLDKVVAEAGPTLQDRFKGLHASLAKQLGVPAPASAPKPAASAPAPAKK
;
A
#
# COMPACT_ATOMS: atom_id res chain seq x y z
N MET A 1 -14.43 51.84 45.32
CA MET A 1 -15.64 51.65 46.15
C MET A 1 -16.42 50.48 45.55
N THR A 2 -16.99 49.51 46.29
CA THR A 2 -16.72 48.97 47.64
C THR A 2 -17.29 47.52 47.64
N ALA A 3 -16.72 46.59 48.41
CA ALA A 3 -17.25 45.22 48.54
C ALA A 3 -18.50 45.14 49.44
N PRO A 4 -19.26 44.03 49.37
CA PRO A 4 -19.18 42.99 50.42
C PRO A 4 -19.02 41.57 49.82
N SER A 5 -18.35 40.54 50.38
CA SER A 5 -17.92 40.18 51.76
C SER A 5 -19.07 39.89 52.73
N CYS A 6 -19.33 38.70 53.24
CA CYS A 6 -18.70 37.37 53.12
C CYS A 6 -19.84 36.31 53.28
N ARG A 7 -19.70 34.99 53.46
CA ARG A 7 -18.63 34.02 53.81
C ARG A 7 -18.99 32.70 53.06
N ALA A 8 -18.48 31.48 53.27
CA ALA A 8 -17.56 30.85 54.23
C ALA A 8 -16.75 29.72 53.58
N CYS A 9 -15.80 29.14 54.30
CA CYS A 9 -15.12 27.88 53.95
C CYS A 9 -15.82 26.70 54.64
N SER A 10 -15.91 25.53 54.00
CA SER A 10 -15.07 24.36 54.38
C SER A 10 -15.31 23.12 53.50
N ALA A 11 -14.30 22.25 53.50
CA ALA A 11 -14.16 20.93 52.88
C ALA A 11 -15.42 20.12 52.51
N SER A 12 -15.41 19.57 51.29
CA SER A 12 -15.77 18.17 51.05
C SER A 12 -14.98 17.57 49.89
N SER A 13 -13.93 16.81 50.21
CA SER A 13 -13.06 16.16 49.22
C SER A 13 -13.57 14.75 48.89
N LYS A 14 -14.24 14.56 47.75
CA LYS A 14 -14.25 13.29 46.96
C LYS A 14 -15.12 13.37 45.70
N THR A 15 -14.48 13.20 44.54
CA THR A 15 -14.77 12.21 43.47
C THR A 15 -14.31 12.75 42.11
N MET A 16 -13.62 11.90 41.34
CA MET A 16 -13.36 12.13 39.91
C MET A 16 -14.53 11.54 39.10
N PRO A 17 -15.01 12.21 38.03
CA PRO A 17 -15.93 11.60 37.09
C PRO A 17 -15.22 10.44 36.36
N THR A 18 -15.85 9.27 36.36
CA THR A 18 -15.26 8.04 35.82
C THR A 18 -15.37 7.96 34.30
N LYS A 19 -14.36 7.33 33.68
CA LYS A 19 -14.25 7.12 32.23
C LYS A 19 -15.45 6.29 31.71
N PRO A 20 -16.12 6.67 30.60
CA PRO A 20 -17.24 5.91 30.05
C PRO A 20 -16.79 4.50 29.64
N LYS A 21 -17.61 3.50 30.00
CA LYS A 21 -17.33 2.08 29.81
C LYS A 21 -17.79 1.62 28.42
N ILE A 22 -16.84 1.32 27.54
CA ILE A 22 -17.11 0.71 26.23
C ILE A 22 -17.69 -0.71 26.47
N PRO A 23 -18.80 -1.09 25.81
CA PRO A 23 -19.33 -2.44 25.91
C PRO A 23 -18.41 -3.44 25.21
N THR A 24 -17.96 -4.46 25.94
CA THR A 24 -17.17 -5.58 25.41
C THR A 24 -18.04 -6.56 24.64
N ALA A 25 -17.63 -6.92 23.43
CA ALA A 25 -18.28 -7.97 22.64
C ALA A 25 -18.18 -9.35 23.35
N PRO A 26 -19.14 -10.27 23.15
CA PRO A 26 -19.10 -11.61 23.74
C PRO A 26 -17.98 -12.47 23.12
N PRO A 27 -17.43 -13.46 23.87
CA PRO A 27 -16.41 -14.35 23.35
C PRO A 27 -16.97 -15.31 22.28
N SER A 28 -16.22 -15.51 21.20
CA SER A 28 -16.56 -16.48 20.16
C SER A 28 -16.35 -17.92 20.66
N PRO A 29 -17.25 -18.88 20.39
CA PRO A 29 -17.14 -20.24 20.90
C PRO A 29 -15.94 -20.99 20.31
N ALA A 30 -15.18 -21.69 21.16
CA ALA A 30 -14.01 -22.44 20.75
C ALA A 30 -14.37 -23.64 19.85
N ARG A 31 -13.67 -23.82 18.73
CA ARG A 31 -13.73 -25.06 17.95
C ARG A 31 -13.01 -26.19 18.71
N PRO A 32 -13.64 -27.36 18.90
CA PRO A 32 -12.93 -28.54 19.40
C PRO A 32 -11.91 -29.03 18.36
N ALA A 33 -10.69 -29.31 18.80
CA ALA A 33 -9.63 -29.85 17.96
C ALA A 33 -9.68 -31.38 17.94
N THR A 34 -10.47 -31.96 17.03
CA THR A 34 -10.58 -33.41 16.88
C THR A 34 -9.55 -33.95 15.90
N THR A 35 -8.43 -34.48 16.41
CA THR A 35 -7.40 -35.15 15.59
C THR A 35 -7.82 -36.59 15.24
N PRO A 36 -7.93 -36.97 13.95
CA PRO A 36 -8.21 -38.36 13.57
C PRO A 36 -7.00 -39.25 13.87
N LYS A 37 -7.18 -40.21 14.77
CA LYS A 37 -6.15 -41.19 15.15
C LYS A 37 -6.11 -42.33 14.13
N LEU A 38 -5.08 -42.38 13.27
CA LEU A 38 -4.91 -43.50 12.33
C LEU A 38 -4.67 -44.82 13.10
N PRO A 39 -5.44 -45.89 12.82
CA PRO A 39 -5.04 -47.25 13.17
C PRO A 39 -3.95 -47.73 12.21
N ARG A 40 -3.05 -48.58 12.72
CA ARG A 40 -2.00 -49.25 11.94
C ARG A 40 -2.30 -50.74 12.01
N THR A 41 -2.61 -51.36 10.87
CA THR A 41 -2.93 -52.79 10.75
C THR A 41 -2.38 -53.31 9.42
N ASP A 42 -2.15 -54.61 9.35
CA ASP A 42 -1.02 -55.18 8.61
C ASP A 42 -1.26 -55.53 7.13
N MET A 43 -0.14 -55.83 6.48
CA MET A 43 -0.06 -56.45 5.16
C MET A 43 -0.81 -57.79 5.10
N ILE A 44 -1.58 -58.03 4.04
CA ILE A 44 -1.65 -59.34 3.38
C ILE A 44 -2.05 -59.17 1.91
N SER A 45 -1.46 -59.97 1.03
CA SER A 45 -1.58 -59.85 -0.43
C SER A 45 -2.80 -60.61 -0.97
N ARG A 46 -3.46 -60.03 -1.98
CA ARG A 46 -4.19 -60.75 -3.05
C ARG A 46 -4.12 -59.95 -4.37
N LYS A 47 -4.09 -60.67 -5.49
CA LYS A 47 -3.78 -60.14 -6.83
C LYS A 47 -5.04 -59.87 -7.68
N LEU A 48 -4.81 -59.18 -8.82
CA LEU A 48 -5.68 -59.02 -10.01
C LEU A 48 -6.93 -58.14 -9.85
N GLY A 49 -7.27 -57.39 -10.91
CA GLY A 49 -8.68 -57.18 -11.26
C GLY A 49 -9.20 -55.79 -11.67
N LEU A 50 -8.64 -55.16 -12.71
CA LEU A 50 -9.39 -54.34 -13.70
C LEU A 50 -10.12 -53.04 -13.24
N ALA A 51 -10.59 -52.27 -14.23
CA ALA A 51 -11.56 -51.16 -14.17
C ALA A 51 -11.10 -49.80 -13.61
N LEU A 52 -10.40 -49.02 -14.45
CA LEU A 52 -10.40 -47.55 -14.38
C LEU A 52 -11.77 -47.02 -14.91
N ALA A 53 -12.81 -47.06 -14.07
CA ALA A 53 -14.14 -46.61 -14.44
C ALA A 53 -14.34 -45.11 -14.14
N VAL A 54 -14.48 -44.29 -15.19
CA VAL A 54 -14.78 -42.86 -15.05
C VAL A 54 -16.25 -42.67 -14.69
N SER A 55 -16.51 -42.14 -13.50
CA SER A 55 -17.86 -41.83 -13.00
C SER A 55 -17.94 -40.40 -12.45
N LEU A 56 -17.55 -39.41 -13.26
CA LEU A 56 -17.88 -38.01 -12.99
C LEU A 56 -19.16 -37.67 -13.76
N SER A 57 -20.30 -37.72 -13.07
CA SER A 57 -21.62 -37.58 -13.68
C SER A 57 -21.82 -36.25 -14.39
N LEU A 58 -22.54 -36.31 -15.52
CA LEU A 58 -22.83 -35.19 -16.40
C LEU A 58 -23.66 -34.08 -15.69
N ALA A 59 -22.99 -33.06 -15.18
CA ALA A 59 -23.58 -31.72 -15.12
C ALA A 59 -23.68 -31.19 -16.56
N ALA A 60 -24.83 -30.62 -16.93
CA ALA A 60 -25.05 -30.18 -18.30
C ALA A 60 -24.01 -29.13 -18.73
N GLY A 61 -23.56 -29.23 -19.98
CA GLY A 61 -22.46 -28.43 -20.49
C GLY A 61 -22.80 -26.95 -20.59
N ALA A 62 -22.44 -26.19 -19.55
CA ALA A 62 -21.69 -24.97 -19.79
C ALA A 62 -20.36 -25.37 -20.43
N ALA A 63 -20.38 -25.57 -21.76
CA ALA A 63 -19.23 -25.15 -22.53
C ALA A 63 -18.99 -23.68 -22.16
N LEU A 64 -17.72 -23.28 -22.00
CA LEU A 64 -17.38 -21.86 -21.94
C LEU A 64 -17.67 -21.31 -23.33
N ALA A 65 -18.92 -20.90 -23.55
CA ALA A 65 -19.36 -20.27 -24.77
C ALA A 65 -18.49 -19.03 -24.97
N GLU A 66 -17.87 -18.89 -26.15
CA GLU A 66 -17.09 -17.70 -26.44
C GLU A 66 -17.95 -16.45 -26.15
N PRO A 67 -17.39 -15.41 -25.51
CA PRO A 67 -18.14 -14.22 -25.15
C PRO A 67 -18.90 -13.69 -26.36
N SER A 68 -20.17 -13.33 -26.16
CA SER A 68 -21.00 -12.78 -27.24
C SER A 68 -20.23 -11.65 -27.95
N PRO A 69 -20.37 -11.46 -29.27
CA PRO A 69 -19.67 -10.39 -29.97
C PRO A 69 -19.89 -9.01 -29.31
N SER A 70 -21.08 -8.80 -28.73
CA SER A 70 -21.42 -7.66 -27.88
C SER A 70 -20.58 -7.59 -26.60
N LYS A 71 -20.53 -8.67 -25.80
CA LYS A 71 -19.76 -8.75 -24.54
C LYS A 71 -18.27 -8.55 -24.80
N LYS A 72 -17.72 -9.19 -25.85
CA LYS A 72 -16.33 -9.03 -26.28
C LYS A 72 -16.01 -7.58 -26.63
N ALA A 73 -16.88 -6.90 -27.38
CA ALA A 73 -16.70 -5.48 -27.72
C ALA A 73 -16.78 -4.53 -26.50
N LEU A 74 -17.54 -4.88 -25.45
CA LEU A 74 -17.57 -4.13 -24.19
C LEU A 74 -16.26 -4.33 -23.39
N ILE A 75 -15.78 -5.57 -23.32
CA ILE A 75 -14.51 -5.93 -22.68
C ILE A 75 -13.35 -5.21 -23.38
N ASP A 76 -13.27 -5.24 -24.71
CA ASP A 76 -12.21 -4.57 -25.48
C ASP A 76 -12.17 -3.05 -25.23
N LYS A 77 -13.35 -2.42 -25.13
CA LYS A 77 -13.45 -0.99 -24.74
C LYS A 77 -12.96 -0.75 -23.30
N LEU A 78 -13.35 -1.60 -22.35
CA LEU A 78 -12.97 -1.44 -20.94
C LEU A 78 -11.46 -1.66 -20.73
N VAL A 79 -10.87 -2.67 -21.38
CA VAL A 79 -9.41 -2.91 -21.40
C VAL A 79 -8.69 -1.72 -22.03
N LYS A 80 -9.20 -1.15 -23.13
CA LYS A 80 -8.64 0.04 -23.77
C LYS A 80 -8.70 1.27 -22.85
N LEU A 81 -9.82 1.47 -22.14
CA LEU A 81 -9.99 2.56 -21.18
C LEU A 81 -9.02 2.44 -19.99
N GLN A 82 -8.63 1.21 -19.63
CA GLN A 82 -7.65 0.93 -18.57
C GLN A 82 -6.18 0.96 -19.02
N GLN A 83 -5.85 1.20 -20.30
CA GLN A 83 -4.46 1.25 -20.78
C GLN A 83 -3.52 2.15 -19.93
N PRO A 84 -3.90 3.37 -19.50
CA PRO A 84 -3.03 4.20 -18.67
C PRO A 84 -2.60 3.55 -17.34
N ALA A 85 -3.44 2.67 -16.77
CA ALA A 85 -3.08 1.91 -15.57
C ALA A 85 -2.07 0.80 -15.88
N ALA A 86 -2.16 0.16 -17.05
CA ALA A 86 -1.17 -0.81 -17.52
C ALA A 86 0.18 -0.16 -17.84
N GLU A 87 0.19 1.06 -18.41
CA GLU A 87 1.43 1.84 -18.60
C GLU A 87 2.06 2.27 -17.27
N MET A 88 1.25 2.71 -16.31
CA MET A 88 1.70 3.04 -14.96
C MET A 88 2.31 1.80 -14.28
N LEU A 89 1.66 0.64 -14.38
CA LEU A 89 2.17 -0.63 -13.85
C LEU A 89 3.53 -0.99 -14.47
N ALA A 90 3.69 -0.84 -15.79
CA ALA A 90 4.97 -1.08 -16.47
C ALA A 90 6.10 -0.17 -15.94
N ARG A 91 5.80 1.11 -15.62
CA ARG A 91 6.76 2.01 -14.95
C ARG A 91 7.07 1.55 -13.54
N THR A 92 6.06 1.22 -12.73
CA THR A 92 6.24 0.73 -11.35
C THR A 92 7.10 -0.52 -11.28
N VAL A 93 6.90 -1.49 -12.19
CA VAL A 93 7.70 -2.73 -12.28
C VAL A 93 9.19 -2.43 -12.49
N VAL A 94 9.53 -1.47 -13.35
CA VAL A 94 10.93 -1.09 -13.62
C VAL A 94 11.50 -0.22 -12.50
N GLN A 95 10.70 0.69 -11.92
CA GLN A 95 11.18 1.70 -10.96
C GLN A 95 11.25 1.22 -9.50
N GLN A 96 10.43 0.24 -9.09
CA GLN A 96 10.48 -0.36 -7.75
C GLN A 96 11.88 -0.84 -7.32
N PRO A 97 12.57 -1.72 -8.07
CA PRO A 97 13.90 -2.22 -7.66
C PRO A 97 14.98 -1.13 -7.70
N LEU A 98 14.84 -0.13 -8.58
CA LEU A 98 15.82 0.95 -8.74
C LEU A 98 15.91 1.86 -7.51
N GLY A 99 14.84 2.00 -6.72
CA GLY A 99 14.89 2.75 -5.46
C GLY A 99 15.87 2.16 -4.44
N GLN A 100 15.87 0.84 -4.29
CA GLN A 100 16.82 0.13 -3.41
C GLN A 100 18.24 0.16 -3.99
N LEU A 101 18.38 -0.02 -5.31
CA LEU A 101 19.67 0.05 -5.99
C LEU A 101 20.33 1.43 -5.82
N MET A 102 19.57 2.52 -5.95
CA MET A 102 20.07 3.89 -5.75
C MET A 102 20.36 4.22 -4.29
N GLN A 103 19.61 3.65 -3.33
CA GLN A 103 19.96 3.77 -1.92
C GLN A 103 21.32 3.11 -1.61
N ALA A 104 21.57 1.92 -2.13
CA ALA A 104 22.86 1.22 -1.97
C ALA A 104 24.00 1.94 -2.73
N ALA A 105 23.76 2.36 -3.97
CA ALA A 105 24.75 3.08 -4.77
C ALA A 105 25.09 4.45 -4.18
N GLY A 106 24.14 5.15 -3.56
CA GLY A 106 24.37 6.40 -2.82
C GLY A 106 25.25 6.24 -1.58
N GLN A 107 25.24 5.06 -0.94
CA GLN A 107 26.18 4.71 0.13
C GLN A 107 27.58 4.41 -0.44
N ALA A 108 27.66 3.64 -1.53
CA ALA A 108 28.93 3.38 -2.22
C ALA A 108 29.60 4.66 -2.74
N LEU A 109 28.80 5.63 -3.22
CA LEU A 109 29.27 6.95 -3.65
C LEU A 109 29.99 7.74 -2.54
N GLN A 110 29.70 7.48 -1.26
CA GLN A 110 30.42 8.10 -0.14
C GLN A 110 31.85 7.56 0.04
N GLN A 111 32.21 6.46 -0.62
CA GLN A 111 33.57 5.90 -0.66
C GLN A 111 34.37 6.41 -1.87
N VAL A 112 33.72 7.06 -2.84
CA VAL A 112 34.39 7.67 -4.00
C VAL A 112 35.13 8.95 -3.56
N PRO A 113 36.33 9.27 -4.10
CA PRO A 113 37.00 10.54 -3.84
C PRO A 113 36.11 11.75 -4.15
N ALA A 114 36.15 12.79 -3.30
CA ALA A 114 35.18 13.89 -3.32
C ALA A 114 35.12 14.61 -4.68
N GLU A 115 36.27 14.82 -5.31
CA GLU A 115 36.46 15.44 -6.63
C GLU A 115 35.91 14.60 -7.80
N LYS A 116 35.55 13.33 -7.55
CA LYS A 116 34.94 12.42 -8.55
C LYS A 116 33.46 12.16 -8.29
N ARG A 117 32.95 12.39 -7.08
CA ARG A 117 31.55 12.07 -6.69
C ARG A 117 30.52 12.65 -7.64
N GLU A 118 30.65 13.92 -8.03
CA GLU A 118 29.66 14.57 -8.92
C GLU A 118 29.65 13.93 -10.32
N ALA A 119 30.81 13.61 -10.87
CA ALA A 119 30.92 12.96 -12.18
C ALA A 119 30.38 11.51 -12.13
N THR A 120 30.71 10.76 -11.07
CA THR A 120 30.18 9.41 -10.86
C THR A 120 28.67 9.41 -10.66
N ALA A 121 28.12 10.36 -9.90
CA ALA A 121 26.68 10.52 -9.71
C ALA A 121 25.96 10.77 -11.05
N LYS A 122 26.43 11.72 -11.86
CA LYS A 122 25.84 12.03 -13.17
C LYS A 122 25.91 10.85 -14.15
N ALA A 123 26.98 10.05 -14.09
CA ALA A 123 27.07 8.82 -14.88
C ALA A 123 26.02 7.78 -14.42
N MET A 124 25.91 7.55 -13.11
CA MET A 124 24.88 6.66 -12.54
C MET A 124 23.46 7.11 -12.87
N ASP A 125 23.15 8.42 -12.77
CA ASP A 125 21.84 8.97 -13.13
C ASP A 125 21.53 8.76 -14.62
N ALA A 126 22.53 8.89 -15.50
CA ALA A 126 22.39 8.66 -16.94
C ALA A 126 22.16 7.16 -17.25
N ASP A 127 22.92 6.26 -16.63
CA ASP A 127 22.77 4.81 -16.79
C ASP A 127 21.41 4.32 -16.28
N VAL A 128 20.96 4.82 -15.12
CA VAL A 128 19.64 4.52 -14.55
C VAL A 128 18.53 5.07 -15.43
N LYS A 129 18.65 6.30 -15.93
CA LYS A 129 17.67 6.88 -16.86
C LYS A 129 17.58 6.04 -18.14
N LYS A 130 18.71 5.69 -18.75
CA LYS A 130 18.76 4.84 -19.93
C LYS A 130 18.13 3.48 -19.67
N PHE A 131 18.47 2.84 -18.54
CA PHE A 131 17.87 1.57 -18.14
C PHE A 131 16.35 1.67 -18.01
N VAL A 132 15.83 2.74 -17.40
CA VAL A 132 14.38 2.99 -17.31
C VAL A 132 13.76 3.19 -18.70
N GLU A 133 14.37 3.97 -19.58
CA GLU A 133 13.82 4.25 -20.91
C GLU A 133 13.79 3.01 -21.80
N ASP A 134 14.89 2.24 -21.84
CA ASP A 134 14.98 0.97 -22.58
C ASP A 134 13.98 -0.08 -22.03
N ASN A 135 13.91 -0.25 -20.70
CA ASN A 135 13.13 -1.33 -20.09
C ASN A 135 11.65 -1.01 -19.91
N VAL A 136 11.24 0.25 -19.70
CA VAL A 136 9.80 0.60 -19.65
C VAL A 136 9.15 0.38 -21.02
N ALA A 137 9.86 0.60 -22.12
CA ALA A 137 9.36 0.25 -23.45
C ALA A 137 9.14 -1.26 -23.60
N TYR A 138 10.11 -2.08 -23.18
CA TYR A 138 10.02 -3.55 -23.18
C TYR A 138 8.87 -4.06 -22.29
N VAL A 139 8.76 -3.59 -21.04
CA VAL A 139 7.69 -4.02 -20.12
C VAL A 139 6.32 -3.55 -20.59
N ARG A 140 6.20 -2.35 -21.20
CA ARG A 140 4.95 -1.88 -21.84
C ARG A 140 4.54 -2.80 -22.99
N ASP A 141 5.47 -3.20 -23.87
CA ASP A 141 5.18 -4.13 -24.97
C ASP A 141 4.64 -5.48 -24.46
N LYS A 142 5.28 -6.05 -23.43
CA LYS A 142 4.81 -7.29 -22.80
C LYS A 142 3.44 -7.11 -22.14
N ALA A 143 3.23 -6.02 -21.40
CA ALA A 143 1.95 -5.72 -20.77
C ALA A 143 0.83 -5.52 -21.81
N ALA A 144 1.08 -4.78 -22.90
CA ALA A 144 0.12 -4.55 -23.97
C ALA A 144 -0.25 -5.83 -24.75
N LYS A 145 0.67 -6.80 -24.84
CA LYS A 145 0.41 -8.13 -25.44
C LYS A 145 -0.33 -9.08 -24.50
N MET A 146 -0.09 -8.99 -23.18
CA MET A 146 -0.69 -9.89 -22.19
C MET A 146 -2.03 -9.39 -21.62
N ALA A 147 -2.27 -8.07 -21.59
CA ALA A 147 -3.50 -7.51 -21.03
C ALA A 147 -4.78 -7.90 -21.79
N PRO A 148 -4.82 -7.91 -23.15
CA PRO A 148 -6.03 -8.31 -23.88
C PRO A 148 -6.47 -9.75 -23.59
N THR A 149 -5.55 -10.69 -23.36
CA THR A 149 -5.91 -12.07 -23.02
C THR A 149 -6.18 -12.24 -21.52
N THR A 150 -5.32 -11.67 -20.67
CA THR A 150 -5.41 -11.83 -19.21
C THR A 150 -6.62 -11.08 -18.64
N THR A 151 -6.76 -9.80 -18.97
CA THR A 151 -7.83 -8.95 -18.43
C THR A 151 -9.18 -9.28 -19.04
N ALA A 152 -9.25 -9.69 -20.32
CA ALA A 152 -10.52 -10.12 -20.92
C ALA A 152 -11.04 -11.40 -20.26
N ALA A 153 -10.19 -12.40 -19.99
CA ALA A 153 -10.62 -13.62 -19.30
C ALA A 153 -11.21 -13.32 -17.91
N PHE A 154 -10.57 -12.45 -17.12
CA PHE A 154 -11.12 -12.03 -15.82
C PHE A 154 -12.41 -11.21 -15.95
N LEU A 155 -12.56 -10.37 -16.97
CA LEU A 155 -13.79 -9.60 -17.19
C LEU A 155 -14.95 -10.47 -17.71
N ASP A 156 -14.65 -11.48 -18.51
CA ASP A 156 -15.63 -12.43 -19.05
C ASP A 156 -16.13 -13.42 -17.99
N GLU A 157 -15.23 -13.97 -17.16
CA GLU A 157 -15.56 -14.89 -16.06
C GLU A 157 -16.38 -14.20 -14.95
N ARG A 158 -16.22 -12.88 -14.74
CA ARG A 158 -16.70 -12.19 -13.52
C ARG A 158 -17.79 -11.15 -13.71
N PHE A 159 -18.13 -10.78 -14.93
CA PHE A 159 -19.21 -9.84 -15.22
C PHE A 159 -20.09 -10.33 -16.37
N ASP A 160 -21.38 -10.04 -16.31
CA ASP A 160 -22.29 -10.23 -17.44
C ASP A 160 -22.25 -9.05 -18.44
N GLU A 161 -23.02 -9.14 -19.52
CA GLU A 161 -23.03 -8.12 -20.58
C GLU A 161 -23.62 -6.76 -20.11
N ASP A 162 -24.55 -6.77 -19.15
CA ASP A 162 -25.21 -5.57 -18.65
C ASP A 162 -24.43 -4.92 -17.50
N GLU A 163 -23.77 -5.70 -16.65
CA GLU A 163 -22.75 -5.21 -15.71
C GLU A 163 -21.60 -4.50 -16.46
N LEU A 164 -21.10 -5.09 -17.54
CA LEU A 164 -20.07 -4.47 -18.37
C LEU A 164 -20.54 -3.16 -19.03
N LYS A 165 -21.82 -3.07 -19.45
CA LYS A 165 -22.42 -1.80 -19.92
C LYS A 165 -22.47 -0.75 -18.80
N GLN A 166 -22.89 -1.13 -17.60
CA GLN A 166 -22.98 -0.23 -16.44
C GLN A 166 -21.60 0.30 -16.02
N ILE A 167 -20.59 -0.59 -15.93
CA ILE A 167 -19.20 -0.24 -15.62
C ILE A 167 -18.66 0.75 -16.67
N LEU A 168 -18.87 0.46 -17.96
CA LEU A 168 -18.39 1.30 -19.05
C LEU A 168 -19.07 2.68 -19.05
N ALA A 169 -20.41 2.72 -18.89
CA ALA A 169 -21.16 3.97 -18.77
C ALA A 169 -20.72 4.81 -17.55
N TRP A 170 -20.38 4.17 -16.44
CA TRP A 170 -19.78 4.84 -15.28
C TRP A 170 -18.40 5.43 -15.62
N PHE A 171 -17.48 4.66 -16.22
CA PHE A 171 -16.15 5.16 -16.57
C PHE A 171 -16.15 6.27 -17.63
N GLU A 172 -17.07 6.23 -18.59
CA GLU A 172 -17.20 7.27 -19.60
C GLU A 172 -17.86 8.56 -19.05
N SER A 173 -18.67 8.45 -17.99
CA SER A 173 -19.41 9.56 -17.38
C SER A 173 -18.53 10.72 -16.90
N PRO A 174 -18.91 11.99 -17.17
CA PRO A 174 -18.22 13.16 -16.63
C PRO A 174 -18.36 13.26 -15.11
N VAL A 175 -19.41 12.67 -14.52
CA VAL A 175 -19.60 12.64 -13.05
C VAL A 175 -18.54 11.75 -12.39
N SER A 176 -18.25 10.58 -12.97
CA SER A 176 -17.19 9.68 -12.50
C SER A 176 -15.81 10.32 -12.59
N LYS A 177 -15.51 10.99 -13.71
CA LYS A 177 -14.26 11.75 -13.91
C LYS A 177 -14.09 12.86 -12.85
N LYS A 178 -15.15 13.65 -12.59
CA LYS A 178 -15.17 14.66 -11.52
C LYS A 178 -15.03 14.02 -10.13
N PHE A 179 -15.66 12.88 -9.87
CA PHE A 179 -15.55 12.16 -8.60
C PHE A 179 -14.14 11.63 -8.37
N GLY A 180 -13.47 11.08 -9.39
CA GLY A 180 -12.08 10.64 -9.32
C GLY A 180 -11.08 11.78 -9.02
N GLN A 181 -11.30 12.96 -9.62
CA GLN A 181 -10.54 14.17 -9.32
C GLN A 181 -10.78 14.63 -7.86
N LEU A 182 -12.05 14.73 -7.45
CA LEU A 182 -12.44 15.09 -6.09
C LEU A 182 -11.89 14.09 -5.05
N GLN A 183 -11.79 12.79 -5.36
CA GLN A 183 -11.23 11.80 -4.45
C GLN A 183 -9.74 12.04 -4.19
N ALA A 184 -8.98 12.54 -5.17
CA ALA A 184 -7.58 12.95 -4.96
C ALA A 184 -7.48 14.17 -4.04
N GLU A 185 -8.36 15.16 -4.21
CA GLU A 185 -8.46 16.34 -3.35
C GLU A 185 -8.86 15.98 -1.91
N LEU A 186 -9.86 15.10 -1.75
CA LEU A 186 -10.30 14.58 -0.45
C LEU A 186 -9.19 13.78 0.26
N ASN A 187 -8.49 12.92 -0.47
CA ASN A 187 -7.34 12.18 0.07
C ASN A 187 -6.23 13.12 0.54
N LYS A 188 -5.95 14.19 -0.22
CA LYS A 188 -4.99 15.23 0.18
C LYS A 188 -5.47 16.00 1.41
N ALA A 189 -6.71 16.47 1.43
CA ALA A 189 -7.25 17.23 2.56
C ALA A 189 -7.30 16.41 3.86
N LEU A 190 -7.55 15.10 3.76
CA LEU A 190 -7.45 14.17 4.88
C LEU A 190 -5.99 13.99 5.33
N LEU A 191 -5.06 13.78 4.40
CA LEU A 191 -3.63 13.65 4.72
C LEU A 191 -3.08 14.91 5.40
N ASP A 192 -3.38 16.09 4.87
CA ASP A 192 -2.91 17.37 5.41
C ASP A 192 -3.40 17.57 6.87
N LYS A 193 -4.66 17.20 7.18
CA LYS A 193 -5.19 17.20 8.55
C LYS A 193 -4.52 16.16 9.45
N VAL A 194 -4.38 14.91 8.98
CA VAL A 194 -3.73 13.83 9.75
C VAL A 194 -2.27 14.19 10.06
N VAL A 195 -1.55 14.83 9.14
CA VAL A 195 -0.18 15.32 9.36
C VAL A 195 -0.17 16.49 10.36
N ALA A 196 -1.13 17.42 10.30
CA ALA A 196 -1.23 18.51 11.27
C ALA A 196 -1.51 18.02 12.71
N GLU A 197 -2.42 17.06 12.88
CA GLU A 197 -2.82 16.54 14.21
C GLU A 197 -1.84 15.49 14.76
N ALA A 198 -1.44 14.50 13.95
CA ALA A 198 -0.60 13.39 14.41
C ALA A 198 0.91 13.65 14.24
N GLY A 199 1.31 14.56 13.34
CA GLY A 199 2.71 14.82 12.98
C GLY A 199 3.64 15.08 14.18
N PRO A 200 3.32 16.01 15.10
CA PRO A 200 4.16 16.26 16.28
C PRO A 200 4.34 15.01 17.15
N THR A 201 3.25 14.30 17.42
CA THR A 201 3.24 13.04 18.20
C THR A 201 4.09 11.95 17.53
N LEU A 202 4.07 11.87 16.20
CA LEU A 202 4.90 10.94 15.43
C LEU A 202 6.37 11.34 15.47
N GLN A 203 6.71 12.63 15.36
CA GLN A 203 8.09 13.10 15.46
C GLN A 203 8.74 12.74 16.81
N ASP A 204 8.00 12.89 17.92
CA ASP A 204 8.52 12.51 19.24
C ASP A 204 8.69 10.99 19.41
N ARG A 205 7.79 10.19 18.81
CA ARG A 205 7.96 8.73 18.72
C ARG A 205 9.17 8.33 17.87
N PHE A 206 9.44 9.04 16.76
CA PHE A 206 10.64 8.81 15.95
C PHE A 206 11.94 9.15 16.72
N LYS A 207 11.97 10.23 17.50
CA LYS A 207 13.11 10.55 18.39
C LYS A 207 13.34 9.41 19.41
N GLY A 208 12.27 8.93 20.05
CA GLY A 208 12.34 7.81 21.00
C GLY A 208 12.84 6.50 20.37
N LEU A 209 12.35 6.16 19.18
CA LEU A 209 12.81 5.00 18.41
C LEU A 209 14.30 5.13 18.07
N HIS A 210 14.75 6.30 17.60
CA HIS A 210 16.15 6.53 17.27
C HIS A 210 17.06 6.38 18.50
N ALA A 211 16.64 6.88 19.67
CA ALA A 211 17.39 6.70 20.91
C ALA A 211 17.51 5.22 21.33
N SER A 212 16.45 4.43 21.12
CA SER A 212 16.48 2.98 21.35
C SER A 212 17.45 2.27 20.40
N LEU A 213 17.39 2.55 19.10
CA LEU A 213 18.26 1.93 18.10
C LEU A 213 19.74 2.27 18.32
N ALA A 214 20.06 3.53 18.62
CA ALA A 214 21.42 3.95 18.98
C ALA A 214 21.95 3.15 20.19
N LYS A 215 21.13 3.03 21.26
CA LYS A 215 21.48 2.24 22.45
C LYS A 215 21.70 0.75 22.14
N GLN A 216 20.92 0.16 21.23
CA GLN A 216 21.05 -1.25 20.84
C GLN A 216 22.28 -1.53 19.96
N LEU A 217 22.70 -0.56 19.14
CA LEU A 217 23.85 -0.70 18.25
C LEU A 217 25.19 -0.29 18.91
N GLY A 218 25.17 0.28 20.11
CA GLY A 218 26.37 0.80 20.79
C GLY A 218 26.95 2.07 20.15
N VAL A 219 26.24 2.66 19.20
CA VAL A 219 26.65 3.87 18.47
C VAL A 219 26.04 5.09 19.16
N PRO A 220 26.80 6.18 19.42
CA PRO A 220 26.22 7.41 19.96
C PRO A 220 25.12 7.96 19.03
N ALA A 221 24.03 8.44 19.61
CA ALA A 221 22.96 9.04 18.83
C ALA A 221 23.49 10.28 18.07
N PRO A 222 23.09 10.51 16.81
CA PRO A 222 23.52 11.67 16.05
C PRO A 222 23.07 12.95 16.76
N ALA A 223 23.98 13.91 16.87
CA ALA A 223 23.67 15.18 17.52
C ALA A 223 22.53 15.89 16.78
N SER A 224 21.53 16.36 17.53
CA SER A 224 20.49 17.25 17.00
C SER A 224 21.14 18.46 16.34
N ALA A 225 20.69 18.82 15.13
CA ALA A 225 21.27 19.91 14.35
C ALA A 225 21.36 21.21 15.18
N PRO A 226 22.50 21.94 15.14
CA PRO A 226 22.67 23.15 15.93
C PRO A 226 21.54 24.15 15.69
N LYS A 227 20.92 24.62 16.77
CA LYS A 227 19.98 25.74 16.73
C LYS A 227 20.69 26.95 16.10
N PRO A 228 20.12 27.63 15.09
CA PRO A 228 20.71 28.83 14.53
C PRO A 228 21.04 29.84 15.64
N ALA A 229 22.30 30.26 15.70
CA ALA A 229 22.72 31.26 16.68
C ALA A 229 22.01 32.59 16.38
N ALA A 230 21.35 33.16 17.39
CA ALA A 230 20.74 34.48 17.24
C ALA A 230 21.85 35.51 17.06
N SER A 231 21.84 36.25 15.95
CA SER A 231 22.81 37.30 15.67
C SER A 231 22.80 38.34 16.80
N ALA A 232 23.98 38.58 17.39
CA ALA A 232 24.13 39.62 18.42
C ALA A 232 23.86 41.02 17.84
N PRO A 233 23.37 41.99 18.63
CA PRO A 233 23.17 43.35 18.17
C PRO A 233 24.49 44.00 17.72
N ALA A 234 24.46 44.74 16.61
CA ALA A 234 25.63 45.50 16.16
C ALA A 234 25.94 46.67 17.13
N PRO A 235 27.22 46.96 17.41
CA PRO A 235 27.59 48.07 18.28
C PRO A 235 27.28 49.41 17.61
N ALA A 236 26.66 50.32 18.36
CA ALA A 236 26.43 51.70 17.91
C ALA A 236 27.76 52.45 17.72
N LYS A 237 27.88 53.20 16.63
CA LYS A 237 28.99 54.12 16.42
C LYS A 237 28.67 55.47 17.08
N LYS A 238 29.72 56.09 17.64
CA LYS A 238 29.79 57.56 17.84
C LYS A 238 30.10 58.23 16.50
#